data_AF-A0A8H3YMK6-F1
#
_entry.id   AF-A0A8H3YMK6-F1
#
_cell.length_a   1.000
_cell.length_b   1.000
_cell.length_c   1.000
_cell.angle_alpha   90.00
_cell.angle_beta   90.00
_cell.angle_gamma   90.00
#
_symmetry.space_group_name_H-M   'P 1'
#
loop_
_entity.id
_entity.type
_entity.pdbx_description
1 polymer ?
#
loop_
_entity_poly.entity_id
_entity_poly.type
_entity_poly.pdbx_seq_one_letter_code
_entity_poly.pdbx_strand_id
1 'polypeptide(L)'
;MKDISVHGTPKVYVDKDTSSGKPVHRNFCGDCGCAIVSTTELEKHQTGYVKGGLFTKAGIALPPPGAEMFWHRREEWEKPTDGVEPQ
;
A
#
# COMPACT_ATOMS: atom_id res chain seq x y z
N MET A 1 -12.19 -5.78 -4.89
CA MET A 1 -12.48 -5.60 -3.46
C MET A 1 -13.46 -6.67 -2.94
N LYS A 2 -13.41 -7.92 -3.43
CA LYS A 2 -14.34 -8.94 -2.94
C LYS A 2 -13.97 -9.46 -1.54
N ASP A 3 -12.68 -9.40 -1.20
CA ASP A 3 -12.12 -9.97 0.04
C ASP A 3 -11.80 -8.90 1.11
N ILE A 4 -12.19 -7.64 0.87
CA ILE A 4 -11.88 -6.52 1.77
C ILE A 4 -13.17 -5.74 2.03
N SER A 5 -13.48 -5.52 3.31
CA SER A 5 -14.48 -4.56 3.75
C SER A 5 -13.80 -3.43 4.53
N VAL A 6 -14.24 -2.20 4.30
CA VAL A 6 -13.72 -1.00 4.98
C VAL A 6 -14.87 -0.35 5.74
N HIS A 7 -14.66 -0.12 7.03
CA HIS A 7 -15.63 0.53 7.91
C HIS A 7 -15.19 1.95 8.28
N GLY A 8 -16.15 2.78 8.68
CA GLY A 8 -15.93 4.21 8.95
C GLY A 8 -15.92 5.06 7.68
N THR A 9 -15.31 6.25 7.75
CA THR A 9 -15.31 7.22 6.65
C THR A 9 -13.88 7.65 6.28
N PRO A 10 -13.09 6.77 5.63
CA PRO A 10 -11.76 7.14 5.15
C PRO A 10 -11.82 8.32 4.20
N LYS A 11 -10.78 9.17 4.25
CA LYS A 11 -10.54 10.17 3.21
C LYS A 11 -9.81 9.51 2.04
N VAL A 12 -9.99 10.07 0.84
CA VAL A 12 -9.37 9.58 -0.38
C VAL A 12 -8.52 10.68 -1.01
N TYR A 13 -7.25 10.38 -1.27
CA TYR A 13 -6.40 11.17 -2.13
C TYR A 13 -6.23 10.44 -3.47
N VAL A 14 -6.58 11.11 -4.57
CA VAL A 14 -6.43 10.57 -5.93
C VAL A 14 -5.07 11.01 -6.47
N ASP A 15 -4.12 10.10 -6.41
CA ASP A 15 -2.75 10.30 -6.88
C ASP A 15 -2.69 10.08 -8.39
N LYS A 16 -2.38 11.15 -9.12
CA LYS A 16 -2.29 11.15 -10.59
C LYS A 16 -0.83 11.06 -11.08
N ASP A 17 0.15 11.18 -10.18
CA ASP A 17 1.57 11.14 -10.53
C ASP A 17 2.11 9.72 -10.30
N THR A 18 1.79 8.83 -11.24
CA THR A 18 2.15 7.41 -11.15
C THR A 18 2.91 6.95 -12.39
N SER A 19 3.85 6.02 -12.23
CA SER A 19 4.67 5.49 -13.34
C SER A 19 3.84 4.78 -14.42
N SER A 20 2.62 4.34 -14.10
CA SER A 20 1.71 3.69 -15.06
C SER A 20 0.87 4.68 -15.89
N GLY A 21 0.85 5.97 -15.49
CA GLY A 21 -0.07 6.96 -16.03
C GLY A 21 -1.54 6.77 -15.63
N LYS A 22 -1.86 5.77 -14.80
CA LYS A 22 -3.21 5.54 -14.24
C LYS A 22 -3.28 5.98 -12.77
N PRO A 23 -4.33 6.72 -12.37
CA PRO A 23 -4.46 7.18 -10.99
C PRO A 23 -4.54 6.04 -9.96
N VAL A 24 -3.96 6.29 -8.79
CA VAL A 24 -4.07 5.45 -7.59
C VAL A 24 -4.90 6.17 -6.54
N HIS A 25 -5.94 5.52 -6.04
CA HIS A 25 -6.81 6.03 -5.01
C HIS A 25 -6.29 5.55 -3.65
N ARG A 26 -5.75 6.48 -2.86
CA ARG A 26 -5.14 6.21 -1.55
C ARG A 26 -6.15 6.52 -0.45
N ASN A 27 -6.68 5.49 0.20
CA ASN A 27 -7.62 5.63 1.31
C ASN A 27 -6.87 5.66 2.64
N PHE A 28 -7.19 6.63 3.49
CA PHE A 28 -6.52 6.83 4.78
C PHE A 28 -7.48 7.34 5.86
N CYS A 29 -7.11 7.14 7.12
CA CYS A 29 -7.87 7.66 8.25
C CYS A 29 -7.79 9.20 8.28
N GLY A 30 -8.94 9.87 8.29
CA GLY A 30 -9.00 11.33 8.29
C GLY A 30 -8.50 11.99 9.59
N ASP A 31 -8.43 11.24 10.68
CA ASP A 31 -8.07 11.73 12.01
C ASP A 31 -6.57 11.57 12.31
N CYS A 32 -6.00 10.39 12.01
CA CYS A 32 -4.59 10.10 12.29
C CYS A 32 -3.68 10.06 11.05
N GLY A 33 -4.24 10.14 9.85
CA GLY A 33 -3.47 10.13 8.60
C GLY A 33 -2.93 8.75 8.16
N CYS A 34 -3.13 7.70 8.95
CA CYS A 34 -2.63 6.36 8.59
C CYS A 34 -3.30 5.83 7.31
N ALA A 35 -2.48 5.37 6.36
CA ALA A 35 -2.94 4.75 5.12
C ALA A 35 -3.54 3.36 5.39
N ILE A 36 -4.67 3.06 4.76
CA ILE A 36 -5.46 1.84 5.00
C ILE A 36 -5.35 0.91 3.79
N VAL A 37 -5.81 1.38 2.64
CA VAL A 37 -5.85 0.61 1.40
C VAL A 37 -5.69 1.52 0.18
N SER A 38 -4.93 1.06 -0.80
CA SER A 38 -4.85 1.69 -2.11
C SER A 38 -5.59 0.85 -3.14
N THR A 39 -6.29 1.48 -4.08
CA THR A 39 -6.82 0.83 -5.28
C THR A 39 -6.34 1.60 -6.50
N THR A 40 -6.28 0.94 -7.67
CA THR A 40 -5.78 1.57 -8.90
C THR A 40 -6.83 1.50 -10.00
N GLU A 41 -6.92 2.56 -10.81
CA GLU A 41 -7.73 2.56 -12.02
C GLU A 41 -7.21 1.57 -13.07
N LEU A 42 -5.90 1.23 -13.03
CA LEU A 42 -5.29 0.22 -13.90
C LEU A 42 -6.01 -1.13 -13.80
N GLU A 43 -6.43 -1.50 -12.59
CA GLU A 43 -7.13 -2.75 -12.27
C GLU A 43 -8.62 -2.51 -12.02
N LYS A 44 -9.17 -1.37 -12.48
CA LYS A 44 -10.59 -0.99 -12.29
C LYS A 44 -11.05 -1.06 -10.82
N HIS A 45 -10.14 -0.76 -9.88
CA HIS A 45 -10.35 -0.88 -8.44
C HIS A 45 -10.72 -2.30 -7.95
N GLN A 46 -10.40 -3.34 -8.72
CA GLN A 46 -10.72 -4.71 -8.36
C GLN A 46 -9.73 -5.30 -7.35
N THR A 47 -8.48 -4.83 -7.33
CA THR A 47 -7.47 -5.23 -6.33
C THR A 47 -7.30 -4.14 -5.27
N GLY A 48 -7.20 -4.56 -4.00
CA GLY A 48 -6.90 -3.68 -2.87
C GLY A 48 -5.50 -3.96 -2.32
N TYR A 49 -4.65 -2.94 -2.31
CA TYR A 49 -3.31 -3.01 -1.71
C TYR A 49 -3.38 -2.52 -0.27
N VAL A 50 -3.51 -3.46 0.67
CA VAL A 50 -3.71 -3.16 2.09
C VAL A 50 -2.38 -2.88 2.78
N LYS A 51 -2.36 -1.90 3.69
CA LYS A 51 -1.16 -1.53 4.45
C LYS A 51 -0.99 -2.45 5.65
N GLY A 52 -0.23 -3.53 5.44
CA GLY A 52 -0.04 -4.61 6.42
C GLY A 52 0.34 -4.15 7.82
N GLY A 53 1.21 -3.13 7.94
CA GLY A 53 1.67 -2.61 9.24
C GLY A 53 0.56 -2.16 10.21
N LEU A 54 -0.67 -1.95 9.73
CA LEU A 54 -1.82 -1.68 10.60
C LEU A 54 -2.25 -2.90 11.43
N PHE A 55 -2.05 -4.11 10.90
CA PHE A 55 -2.58 -5.34 11.50
C PHE A 55 -1.62 -6.02 12.47
N THR A 56 -0.33 -5.65 12.45
CA THR A 56 0.66 -6.20 13.38
C THR A 56 0.28 -5.89 14.84
N LYS A 57 -0.21 -4.67 15.11
CA LYS A 57 -0.75 -4.29 16.43
C LYS A 57 -2.04 -5.02 16.81
N ALA A 58 -2.76 -5.55 15.82
CA ALA A 58 -3.96 -6.35 16.04
C ALA A 58 -3.64 -7.86 16.22
N GLY A 59 -2.36 -8.23 16.36
CA GLY A 59 -1.93 -9.61 16.58
C GLY A 59 -1.92 -10.48 15.32
N ILE A 60 -2.04 -9.88 14.14
CA ILE A 60 -1.95 -10.61 12.87
C ILE A 60 -0.48 -10.74 12.48
N ALA A 61 0.00 -11.98 12.43
CA ALA A 61 1.33 -12.31 11.92
C ALA A 61 1.31 -12.23 10.38
N LEU A 62 2.01 -11.25 9.82
CA LEU A 62 2.19 -11.12 8.38
C LEU A 62 3.35 -12.00 7.91
N PRO A 63 3.27 -12.58 6.70
CA PRO A 63 4.42 -13.24 6.09
C PRO A 63 5.55 -12.21 5.86
N PRO A 64 6.81 -12.68 5.77
CA PRO A 64 7.92 -11.82 5.36
C PRO A 64 7.65 -11.20 3.98
N PRO A 65 8.23 -10.02 3.68
CA PRO A 65 8.09 -9.41 2.37
C PRO A 65 8.65 -10.34 1.27
N GLY A 66 7.90 -10.49 0.18
CA GLY A 66 8.33 -11.29 -0.98
C GLY A 66 8.96 -10.49 -2.10
N ALA A 67 8.85 -9.15 -2.07
CA ALA A 67 9.39 -8.26 -3.08
C ALA A 67 9.60 -6.85 -2.50
N GLU A 68 10.59 -6.15 -3.04
CA GLU A 68 11.00 -4.81 -2.65
C GLU A 68 10.91 -3.88 -3.88
N MET A 69 9.83 -3.10 -3.99
CA MET A 69 9.55 -2.31 -5.19
C MET A 69 10.02 -0.86 -5.06
N PHE A 70 10.39 -0.25 -6.19
CA PHE A 70 10.87 1.13 -6.33
C PHE A 70 12.22 1.39 -5.65
N TRP A 71 13.11 0.39 -5.65
CA TRP A 71 14.45 0.49 -5.06
C TRP A 71 15.34 1.53 -5.74
N HIS A 72 15.03 1.91 -6.99
CA HIS A 72 15.67 3.05 -7.65
C HIS A 72 15.41 4.40 -6.96
N ARG A 73 14.42 4.49 -6.05
CA ARG A 73 14.10 5.67 -5.22
C ARG A 73 14.54 5.51 -3.76
N ARG A 74 15.30 4.46 -3.44
CA ARG A 74 15.76 4.21 -2.07
C ARG A 74 16.62 5.36 -1.56
N GLU A 75 16.59 5.56 -0.25
CA GLU A 75 17.55 6.42 0.43
C GLU A 75 18.93 5.75 0.48
N GLU A 76 19.99 6.57 0.59
CA GLU A 76 21.37 6.05 0.59
C GLU A 76 21.64 5.06 1.75
N TRP A 77 20.96 5.27 2.88
CA TRP A 77 21.11 4.46 4.09
C TRP A 77 20.27 3.17 4.09
N GLU A 78 19.34 3.00 3.14
CA GLU A 78 18.50 1.80 3.05
C GLU A 78 19.30 0.60 2.52
N LYS A 79 19.04 -0.56 3.11
CA LYS A 79 19.61 -1.85 2.69
C LYS A 79 18.47 -2.78 2.27
N PRO A 80 18.65 -3.59 1.21
CA PRO A 80 17.64 -4.58 0.82
C PRO A 80 17.42 -5.59 1.94
N THR A 81 16.19 -6.09 2.04
CA THR A 81 15.85 -7.18 2.96
C THR A 81 16.50 -8.46 2.47
N ASP A 82 17.17 -9.19 3.38
CA ASP A 82 17.86 -10.43 3.05
C ASP A 82 16.92 -11.44 2.37
N GLY A 83 17.34 -11.91 1.18
CA GLY A 83 16.59 -12.90 0.41
C GLY A 83 15.38 -12.35 -0.36
N VAL A 84 15.20 -11.03 -0.41
CA VAL A 84 14.14 -10.37 -1.19
C VAL A 84 14.74 -9.73 -2.44
N GLU A 85 14.06 -9.88 -3.58
CA GLU A 85 14.49 -9.28 -4.84
C GLU A 85 14.12 -7.78 -4.89
N PRO A 86 15.10 -6.86 -4.98
CA PRO A 86 14.84 -5.43 -5.16
C PRO A 86 14.56 -5.10 -6.63
N GLN A 87 13.51 -4.32 -6.88
CA GLN A 87 13.06 -3.84 -8.19
C GLN A 87 13.00 -2.32 -8.27
#